data_AF-A0A524A0M8-F1
#
_entry.id   AF-A0A524A0M8-F1
#
_cell.length_a   1.000
_cell.length_b   1.000
_cell.length_c   1.000
_cell.angle_alpha   90.00
_cell.angle_beta   90.00
_cell.angle_gamma   90.00
#
_symmetry.space_group_name_H-M   'P 1'
#
loop_
_entity.id
_entity.type
_entity.pdbx_description
1 polymer ?
#
loop_
_entity_poly.entity_id
_entity_poly.type
_entity_poly.pdbx_seq_one_letter_code
_entity_poly.pdbx_strand_id
1 'polypeptide(L)'
;MTKKLALDFYEVQRQQQRKSLFVFFILILFYFIAVGFFSGILLLCFGVFLGKGGLLAGSFLTKLLLLNTALSIIIASFHFYDAKKFGARFILKRLMARLPDRSDRYHKQFVNSVEGIRIASGLPRVIPRIIPQSAINALALVSASGTPNIIATEGLLSELTRDELEAVVSHEVAHIIRGDAFYITLVCSLTNLFERLRLALEPEDHAQRSGAALYPAYLLVSISAIIMRLLSTLISREREILADAAAVELCRNPKALARALYKTHLKNSFVGDFSLTYSPLFILPPKLVGKSEGFFSRLFNSHPPVMKRISLLADMANTKLHKIIEEVYESQKRRKEAQILLPSREEVIQETGSAAAEEDKVVPLEGKVWSIRDPQGDWQGPYALNELLFIRFFTSMIWIKNLQEGVEAQAREFAQIRGALRKLGKKKPLDSNKQNRCPRCHVFLREDYYEGTPIKICPQCSGKLVDSSFKWRILSRREVTFSENLIKKAHDFKEQFLSNPVYIQKIRQQKSKKITCPHCGSRMLPRPFSYQYVIPVDKCFYCYKIWFDADELEILQILTEKS
;
A
#
# COMPACT_ATOMS: atom_id res chain seq x y z
N MET A 1 -22.06 -29.63 37.11
CA MET A 1 -21.42 -28.59 36.28
C MET A 1 -22.47 -27.99 35.36
N THR A 2 -23.08 -26.89 35.77
CA THR A 2 -24.05 -26.14 34.94
C THR A 2 -23.33 -25.59 33.71
N LYS A 3 -23.71 -26.05 32.51
CA LYS A 3 -23.34 -25.40 31.24
C LYS A 3 -23.73 -23.92 31.39
N LYS A 4 -22.74 -23.03 31.53
CA LYS A 4 -22.98 -21.59 31.44
C LYS A 4 -23.71 -21.36 30.12
N LEU A 5 -24.95 -20.87 30.17
CA LEU A 5 -25.65 -20.41 28.97
C LEU A 5 -24.73 -19.43 28.24
N ALA A 6 -24.72 -19.51 26.91
CA ALA A 6 -24.06 -18.51 26.09
C ALA A 6 -24.56 -17.12 26.55
N LEU A 7 -23.62 -16.23 26.88
CA LEU A 7 -23.94 -14.88 27.35
C LEU A 7 -24.91 -14.22 26.37
N ASP A 8 -25.98 -13.62 26.90
CA ASP A 8 -26.93 -12.86 26.11
C ASP A 8 -26.21 -11.69 25.40
N PHE A 9 -26.59 -11.41 24.15
CA PHE A 9 -25.96 -10.40 23.30
C PHE A 9 -25.85 -9.04 24.02
N TYR A 10 -26.89 -8.67 24.76
CA TYR A 10 -26.96 -7.42 25.52
C TYR A 10 -26.04 -7.41 26.75
N GLU A 11 -25.83 -8.55 27.40
CA GLU A 11 -24.87 -8.67 28.51
C GLU A 11 -23.44 -8.49 28.03
N VAL A 12 -23.09 -9.06 26.88
CA VAL A 12 -21.78 -8.87 26.26
C VAL A 12 -21.58 -7.40 25.89
N GLN A 13 -22.58 -6.75 25.30
CA GLN A 13 -22.50 -5.31 24.98
C GLN A 13 -22.28 -4.43 26.23
N ARG A 14 -22.97 -4.68 27.34
CA ARG A 14 -22.79 -3.93 28.60
C ARG A 14 -21.41 -4.14 29.22
N GLN A 15 -20.92 -5.38 29.24
CA GLN A 15 -19.55 -5.65 29.73
C GLN A 15 -18.49 -4.92 28.88
N GLN A 16 -18.73 -4.77 27.58
CA GLN A 16 -17.83 -4.09 26.66
C GLN A 16 -17.82 -2.55 26.83
N GLN A 17 -18.97 -1.95 27.17
CA GLN A 17 -19.01 -0.52 27.54
C GLN A 17 -18.16 -0.23 28.78
N ARG A 18 -18.25 -1.08 29.81
CA ARG A 18 -17.41 -0.97 31.03
C ARG A 18 -15.92 -1.09 30.72
N LYS A 19 -15.53 -2.06 29.87
CA LYS A 19 -14.13 -2.23 29.40
C LYS A 19 -13.64 -1.00 28.62
N SER A 20 -14.48 -0.40 27.77
CA SER A 20 -14.12 0.80 27.01
C SER A 20 -13.95 2.03 27.90
N LEU A 21 -14.80 2.18 28.92
CA LEU A 21 -14.68 3.24 29.92
C LEU A 21 -13.43 3.05 30.79
N PHE A 22 -13.08 1.81 31.12
CA PHE A 22 -11.84 1.48 31.81
C PHE A 22 -10.59 1.84 30.98
N VAL A 23 -10.58 1.55 29.67
CA VAL A 23 -9.48 1.97 28.77
C VAL A 23 -9.37 3.50 28.70
N PHE A 24 -10.51 4.20 28.61
CA PHE A 24 -10.52 5.66 28.62
C PHE A 24 -9.96 6.23 29.93
N PHE A 25 -10.28 5.62 31.07
CA PHE A 25 -9.71 5.98 32.37
C PHE A 25 -8.18 5.77 32.41
N ILE A 26 -7.68 4.62 31.92
CA ILE A 26 -6.23 4.37 31.83
C ILE A 26 -5.53 5.42 30.97
N LEU A 27 -6.14 5.83 29.86
CA LEU A 27 -5.58 6.86 28.99
C LEU A 27 -5.47 8.22 29.71
N ILE A 28 -6.49 8.63 30.46
CA ILE A 28 -6.45 9.88 31.26
C ILE A 28 -5.37 9.78 32.34
N LEU A 29 -5.30 8.65 33.04
CA LEU A 29 -4.28 8.41 34.07
C LEU A 29 -2.87 8.49 33.47
N PHE A 30 -2.68 7.95 32.27
CA PHE A 30 -1.41 8.05 31.55
C PHE A 30 -1.01 9.50 31.27
N TYR A 31 -1.93 10.33 30.75
CA TYR A 31 -1.65 11.76 30.54
C TYR A 31 -1.31 12.46 31.85
N PHE A 32 -2.05 12.16 32.92
CA PHE A 32 -1.78 12.72 34.24
C PHE A 32 -0.36 12.42 34.74
N ILE A 33 0.10 11.18 34.57
CA ILE A 33 1.46 10.77 34.96
C ILE A 33 2.50 11.43 34.05
N ALA A 34 2.27 11.47 32.73
CA ALA A 34 3.23 12.02 31.77
C ALA A 34 3.44 13.54 31.95
N VAL A 35 2.35 14.30 32.11
CA VAL A 35 2.40 15.74 32.37
C VAL A 35 3.00 16.01 33.76
N GLY A 36 2.64 15.19 34.75
CA GLY A 36 3.19 15.27 36.10
C GLY A 36 4.70 15.09 36.10
N PHE A 37 5.19 14.05 35.42
CA PHE A 37 6.61 13.78 35.26
C PHE A 37 7.36 14.92 34.56
N PHE A 38 6.81 15.45 33.46
CA PHE A 38 7.42 16.56 32.74
C PHE A 38 7.46 17.85 33.58
N SER A 39 6.35 18.18 34.27
CA SER A 39 6.29 19.33 35.17
C SER A 39 7.28 19.19 36.35
N GLY A 40 7.48 17.98 36.87
CA GLY A 40 8.47 17.68 37.91
C GLY A 40 9.90 17.91 37.46
N ILE A 41 10.26 17.44 36.25
CA ILE A 41 11.57 17.71 35.64
C ILE A 41 11.77 19.22 35.42
N LEU A 42 10.75 19.92 34.93
CA LEU A 42 10.82 21.36 34.72
C LEU A 42 11.12 22.09 36.03
N LEU A 43 10.40 21.76 37.11
CA LEU A 43 10.62 22.34 38.45
C LEU A 43 12.01 22.02 39.02
N LEU A 44 12.53 20.82 38.76
CA LEU A 44 13.91 20.42 39.09
C LEU A 44 14.93 21.30 38.35
N CYS A 45 14.75 21.52 37.05
CA CYS A 45 15.66 22.32 36.23
C CYS A 45 15.67 23.81 36.60
N PHE A 46 14.51 24.38 36.96
CA PHE A 46 14.39 25.79 37.36
C PHE A 46 14.81 26.07 38.81
N GLY A 47 15.31 25.07 39.55
CA GLY A 47 15.87 25.30 40.89
C GLY A 47 14.85 25.77 41.93
N VAL A 48 13.55 25.52 41.72
CA VAL A 48 12.46 25.88 42.66
C VAL A 48 12.60 25.13 44.00
N PHE A 49 13.55 24.21 44.10
CA PHE A 49 14.04 23.54 45.31
C PHE A 49 14.63 24.47 46.39
N LEU A 50 14.94 25.73 46.08
CA LEU A 50 15.63 26.67 46.98
C LEU A 50 14.69 27.57 47.82
N GLY A 51 13.37 27.44 47.70
CA GLY A 51 12.40 28.24 48.47
C GLY A 51 12.07 27.66 49.86
N LYS A 52 11.86 28.53 50.87
CA LYS A 52 11.62 28.21 52.31
C LYS A 52 10.40 27.34 52.64
N GLY A 53 9.59 26.95 51.66
CA GLY A 53 8.47 26.01 51.83
C GLY A 53 8.66 24.85 50.86
N GLY A 54 9.39 23.82 51.30
CA GLY A 54 9.79 22.69 50.44
C GLY A 54 8.63 22.00 49.70
N LEU A 55 8.97 21.15 48.73
CA LEU A 55 8.02 20.46 47.82
C LEU A 55 6.85 19.73 48.49
N LEU A 56 6.97 19.41 49.78
CA LEU A 56 5.98 18.68 50.56
C LEU A 56 5.00 19.59 51.33
N ALA A 57 5.10 20.92 51.18
CA ALA A 57 4.10 21.83 51.72
C ALA A 57 2.74 21.53 51.09
N GLY A 58 1.74 21.19 51.91
CA GLY A 58 0.42 20.74 51.42
C GLY A 58 -0.28 21.74 50.48
N SER A 59 -0.06 23.04 50.67
CA SER A 59 -0.60 24.09 49.79
C SER A 59 0.08 24.19 48.43
N PHE A 60 1.37 23.82 48.33
CA PHE A 60 2.10 23.75 47.06
C PHE A 60 1.70 22.48 46.28
N LEU A 61 1.65 21.34 46.98
CA LEU A 61 1.32 20.05 46.39
C LEU A 61 -0.12 20.02 45.85
N THR A 62 -1.08 20.62 46.57
CA THR A 62 -2.47 20.77 46.09
C THR A 62 -2.57 21.65 44.84
N LYS A 63 -1.87 22.80 44.80
CA LYS A 63 -1.82 23.66 43.60
C LYS A 63 -1.17 22.96 42.42
N LEU A 64 -0.09 22.21 42.65
CA LEU A 64 0.61 21.44 41.61
C LEU A 64 -0.29 20.32 41.06
N LEU A 65 -0.98 19.57 41.92
CA LEU A 65 -1.91 18.52 41.50
C LEU A 65 -3.08 19.10 40.71
N LEU A 66 -3.67 20.22 41.15
CA LEU A 66 -4.75 20.89 40.42
C LEU A 66 -4.30 21.37 39.04
N LEU A 67 -3.13 22.02 38.97
CA LEU A 67 -2.54 22.48 37.71
C LEU A 67 -2.22 21.29 36.78
N ASN A 68 -1.62 20.23 37.30
CA ASN A 68 -1.30 19.03 36.55
C ASN A 68 -2.57 18.35 36.00
N THR A 69 -3.61 18.25 36.82
CA THR A 69 -4.91 17.69 36.42
C THR A 69 -5.53 18.54 35.31
N ALA A 70 -5.57 19.86 35.49
CA ALA A 70 -6.13 20.78 34.49
C ALA A 70 -5.36 20.70 33.16
N LEU A 71 -4.03 20.74 33.19
CA LEU A 71 -3.20 20.65 32.00
C LEU A 71 -3.35 19.29 31.31
N SER A 72 -3.44 18.20 32.09
CA SER A 72 -3.66 16.86 31.56
C SER A 72 -5.01 16.73 30.86
N ILE A 73 -6.08 17.30 31.43
CA ILE A 73 -7.41 17.33 30.80
C ILE A 73 -7.37 18.13 29.49
N ILE A 74 -6.69 19.29 29.47
CA ILE A 74 -6.54 20.12 28.26
C ILE A 74 -5.81 19.35 27.16
N ILE A 75 -4.65 18.75 27.48
CA ILE A 75 -3.85 17.98 26.53
C ILE A 75 -4.62 16.75 26.03
N ALA A 76 -5.27 16.00 26.93
CA ALA A 76 -6.08 14.85 26.56
C ALA A 76 -7.25 15.24 25.65
N SER A 77 -7.92 16.36 25.94
CA SER A 77 -9.02 16.89 25.12
C SER A 77 -8.55 17.33 23.74
N PHE A 78 -7.42 18.04 23.66
CA PHE A 78 -6.80 18.43 22.40
C PHE A 78 -6.44 17.20 21.56
N HIS A 79 -5.78 16.21 22.17
CA HIS A 79 -5.37 15.01 21.47
C HIS A 79 -6.56 14.15 21.02
N PHE A 80 -7.61 14.04 21.83
CA PHE A 80 -8.86 13.40 21.43
C PHE A 80 -9.50 14.11 20.22
N TYR A 81 -9.52 15.45 20.23
CA TYR A 81 -10.03 16.23 19.11
C TYR A 81 -9.20 16.02 17.83
N ASP A 82 -7.87 16.03 17.94
CA ASP A 82 -6.96 15.78 16.83
C ASP A 82 -7.18 14.37 16.25
N ALA A 83 -7.21 13.35 17.11
CA ALA A 83 -7.45 11.96 16.72
C ALA A 83 -8.80 11.78 16.03
N LYS A 84 -9.87 12.40 16.56
CA LYS A 84 -11.22 12.35 15.95
C LYS A 84 -11.27 13.04 14.58
N LYS A 85 -10.59 14.18 14.42
CA LYS A 85 -10.69 15.03 13.22
C LYS A 85 -9.73 14.60 12.10
N PHE A 86 -8.50 14.23 12.45
CA PHE A 86 -7.42 13.97 11.48
C PHE A 86 -6.97 12.51 11.43
N GLY A 87 -7.28 11.73 12.47
CA GLY A 87 -6.83 10.35 12.61
C GLY A 87 -7.13 9.45 11.40
N ALA A 88 -8.41 9.34 11.03
CA ALA A 88 -8.83 8.51 9.89
C ALA A 88 -8.17 8.96 8.57
N ARG A 89 -8.05 10.28 8.32
CA ARG A 89 -7.39 10.82 7.12
C ARG A 89 -5.91 10.45 7.07
N PHE A 90 -5.24 10.49 8.22
CA PHE A 90 -3.84 10.11 8.32
C PHE A 90 -3.64 8.62 8.06
N ILE A 91 -4.46 7.76 8.68
CA ILE A 91 -4.42 6.30 8.46
C ILE A 91 -4.61 6.00 6.97
N LEU A 92 -5.66 6.56 6.34
CA LEU A 92 -5.92 6.38 4.91
C LEU A 92 -4.73 6.79 4.03
N LYS A 93 -4.08 7.93 4.33
CA LYS A 93 -2.90 8.41 3.60
C LYS A 93 -1.69 7.48 3.80
N ARG A 94 -1.45 7.02 5.04
CA ARG A 94 -0.35 6.12 5.38
C ARG A 94 -0.52 4.75 4.71
N LEU A 95 -1.74 4.23 4.66
CA LEU A 95 -2.09 2.99 3.97
C LEU A 95 -2.16 3.17 2.43
N MET A 96 -1.98 4.39 1.91
CA MET A 96 -2.12 4.72 0.49
C MET A 96 -3.47 4.28 -0.11
N ALA A 97 -4.54 4.32 0.70
CA ALA A 97 -5.86 3.86 0.31
C ALA A 97 -6.48 4.79 -0.76
N ARG A 98 -6.93 4.19 -1.88
CA ARG A 98 -7.44 4.89 -3.07
C ARG A 98 -8.89 4.52 -3.36
N LEU A 99 -9.55 5.28 -4.22
CA LEU A 99 -10.88 4.87 -4.70
C LEU A 99 -10.76 3.69 -5.69
N PRO A 100 -11.74 2.78 -5.73
CA PRO A 100 -11.79 1.69 -6.70
C PRO A 100 -11.90 2.23 -8.13
N ASP A 101 -11.10 1.67 -9.01
CA ASP A 101 -11.22 1.81 -10.47
C ASP A 101 -12.38 0.95 -10.99
N ARG A 102 -13.43 1.59 -11.52
CA ARG A 102 -14.64 0.88 -11.96
C ARG A 102 -14.49 0.11 -13.28
N SER A 103 -13.42 0.35 -14.02
CA SER A 103 -13.11 -0.42 -15.24
C SER A 103 -12.52 -1.79 -14.93
N ASP A 104 -12.00 -1.96 -13.71
CA ASP A 104 -11.41 -3.21 -13.25
C ASP A 104 -12.47 -4.16 -12.66
N ARG A 105 -12.46 -5.42 -13.09
CA ARG A 105 -13.44 -6.44 -12.68
C ARG A 105 -13.45 -6.66 -11.17
N TYR A 106 -12.29 -6.81 -10.54
CA TYR A 106 -12.16 -7.10 -9.11
C TYR A 106 -12.67 -5.93 -8.27
N HIS A 107 -12.30 -4.72 -8.67
CA HIS A 107 -12.76 -3.50 -8.02
C HIS A 107 -14.28 -3.29 -8.18
N LYS A 108 -14.82 -3.57 -9.38
CA LYS A 108 -16.26 -3.50 -9.62
C LYS A 108 -17.02 -4.49 -8.76
N GLN A 109 -16.53 -5.73 -8.64
CA GLN A 109 -17.10 -6.73 -7.74
C GLN A 109 -17.10 -6.25 -6.28
N PHE A 110 -15.98 -5.69 -5.81
CA PHE A 110 -15.89 -5.12 -4.47
C PHE A 110 -16.89 -3.99 -4.21
N VAL A 111 -17.01 -3.04 -5.16
CA VAL A 111 -17.99 -1.96 -5.08
C VAL A 111 -19.42 -2.51 -5.00
N ASN A 112 -19.74 -3.51 -5.82
CA ASN A 112 -21.05 -4.16 -5.81
C ASN A 112 -21.33 -4.88 -4.48
N SER A 113 -20.34 -5.60 -3.93
CA SER A 113 -20.46 -6.26 -2.63
C SER A 113 -20.67 -5.25 -1.49
N VAL A 114 -19.90 -4.16 -1.47
CA VAL A 114 -20.08 -3.07 -0.50
C VAL A 114 -21.46 -2.43 -0.62
N GLU A 115 -21.94 -2.22 -1.84
CA GLU A 115 -23.26 -1.64 -2.08
C GLU A 115 -24.39 -2.57 -1.63
N GLY A 116 -24.30 -3.87 -1.94
CA GLY A 116 -25.28 -4.86 -1.50
C GLY A 116 -25.40 -4.92 0.03
N ILE A 117 -24.26 -4.97 0.73
CA ILE A 117 -24.25 -4.98 2.20
C ILE A 117 -24.66 -3.62 2.79
N ARG A 118 -24.32 -2.50 2.15
CA ARG A 118 -24.79 -1.17 2.56
C ARG A 118 -26.32 -1.11 2.58
N ILE A 119 -26.96 -1.64 1.53
CA ILE A 119 -28.43 -1.71 1.43
C ILE A 119 -28.98 -2.62 2.53
N ALA A 120 -28.43 -3.83 2.68
CA ALA A 120 -28.87 -4.80 3.69
C ALA A 120 -28.74 -4.27 5.14
N SER A 121 -27.73 -3.45 5.41
CA SER A 121 -27.47 -2.84 6.72
C SER A 121 -28.24 -1.53 6.99
N GLY A 122 -28.96 -0.99 5.99
CA GLY A 122 -29.66 0.29 6.13
C GLY A 122 -28.72 1.51 6.26
N LEU A 123 -27.44 1.38 5.91
CA LEU A 123 -26.49 2.48 6.00
C LEU A 123 -26.70 3.49 4.85
N PRO A 124 -26.77 4.80 5.14
CA PRO A 124 -27.06 5.81 4.12
C PRO A 124 -25.93 5.93 3.09
N ARG A 125 -24.67 5.74 3.52
CA ARG A 125 -23.49 5.83 2.66
C ARG A 125 -22.35 5.03 3.24
N VAL A 126 -21.64 4.30 2.37
CA VAL A 126 -20.38 3.61 2.69
C VAL A 126 -19.42 3.84 1.52
N ILE A 127 -18.17 4.22 1.81
CA ILE A 127 -17.17 4.51 0.78
C ILE A 127 -16.21 3.32 0.65
N PRO A 128 -16.23 2.56 -0.46
CA PRO A 128 -15.23 1.54 -0.72
C PRO A 128 -13.88 2.18 -1.06
N ARG A 129 -12.78 1.61 -0.57
CA ARG A 129 -11.40 2.00 -0.87
C ARG A 129 -10.49 0.79 -1.01
N ILE A 130 -9.38 0.96 -1.71
CA ILE A 130 -8.43 -0.11 -2.01
C ILE A 130 -7.02 0.27 -1.59
N ILE A 131 -6.35 -0.64 -0.89
CA ILE A 131 -4.93 -0.55 -0.58
C ILE A 131 -4.16 -1.33 -1.66
N PRO A 132 -3.27 -0.67 -2.43
CA PRO A 132 -2.55 -1.31 -3.52
C PRO A 132 -1.38 -2.13 -2.95
N GLN A 133 -1.68 -3.32 -2.45
CA GLN A 133 -0.72 -4.24 -1.82
C GLN A 133 -1.19 -5.69 -1.94
N SER A 134 -0.23 -6.62 -1.95
CA SER A 134 -0.47 -8.06 -2.03
C SER A 134 -0.92 -8.73 -0.73
N ALA A 135 -0.94 -7.99 0.39
CA ALA A 135 -1.55 -8.49 1.63
C ALA A 135 -2.99 -8.95 1.37
N ILE A 136 -3.45 -9.92 2.14
CA ILE A 136 -4.85 -10.36 2.14
C ILE A 136 -5.47 -9.81 3.41
N ASN A 137 -6.15 -8.67 3.31
CA ASN A 137 -6.76 -8.04 4.47
C ASN A 137 -7.89 -7.06 4.11
N ALA A 138 -8.76 -6.83 5.10
CA ALA A 138 -9.81 -5.83 5.05
C ALA A 138 -9.84 -5.06 6.37
N LEU A 139 -10.40 -3.85 6.34
CA LEU A 139 -10.62 -3.04 7.53
C LEU A 139 -11.75 -2.01 7.34
N ALA A 140 -12.40 -1.65 8.44
CA ALA A 140 -13.36 -0.56 8.51
C ALA A 140 -12.78 0.69 9.19
N LEU A 141 -13.00 1.87 8.61
CA LEU A 141 -12.66 3.16 9.22
C LEU A 141 -13.84 4.13 9.17
N VAL A 142 -14.06 4.86 10.26
CA VAL A 142 -15.03 5.95 10.30
C VAL A 142 -14.28 7.27 10.12
N SER A 143 -14.65 8.03 9.08
CA SER A 143 -14.06 9.34 8.83
C SER A 143 -14.66 10.42 9.74
N ALA A 144 -14.00 11.57 9.87
CA ALA A 144 -14.42 12.64 10.79
C ALA A 144 -15.85 13.17 10.54
N SER A 145 -16.37 13.04 9.32
CA SER A 145 -17.76 13.37 8.96
C SER A 145 -18.78 12.32 9.43
N GLY A 146 -18.34 11.26 10.10
CA GLY A 146 -19.15 10.09 10.43
C GLY A 146 -19.33 9.12 9.26
N THR A 147 -18.77 9.41 8.08
CA THR A 147 -18.94 8.55 6.90
C THR A 147 -18.05 7.29 7.03
N PRO A 148 -18.63 6.08 6.97
CA PRO A 148 -17.86 4.84 7.02
C PRO A 148 -17.10 4.57 5.72
N ASN A 149 -15.91 4.00 5.83
CA ASN A 149 -15.06 3.56 4.73
C ASN A 149 -14.76 2.08 4.94
N ILE A 150 -15.05 1.26 3.92
CA ILE A 150 -14.64 -0.14 3.88
C ILE A 150 -13.43 -0.23 2.96
N ILE A 151 -12.33 -0.75 3.49
CA ILE A 151 -11.06 -0.79 2.78
C ILE A 151 -10.63 -2.25 2.63
N ALA A 152 -10.30 -2.64 1.40
CA ALA A 152 -9.76 -3.96 1.07
C ALA A 152 -8.38 -3.82 0.41
N THR A 153 -7.51 -4.80 0.61
CA THR A 153 -6.24 -4.88 -0.12
C THR A 153 -6.42 -5.52 -1.50
N GLU A 154 -5.53 -5.22 -2.43
CA GLU A 154 -5.53 -5.87 -3.76
C GLU A 154 -5.42 -7.40 -3.66
N GLY A 155 -4.60 -7.90 -2.72
CA GLY A 155 -4.50 -9.34 -2.44
C GLY A 155 -5.76 -9.98 -1.88
N LEU A 156 -6.58 -9.26 -1.12
CA LEU A 156 -7.89 -9.77 -0.68
C LEU A 156 -8.84 -9.93 -1.86
N LEU A 157 -8.91 -8.90 -2.70
CA LEU A 157 -9.79 -8.90 -3.86
C LEU A 157 -9.41 -9.99 -4.85
N SER A 158 -8.11 -10.26 -5.03
CA SER A 158 -7.64 -11.30 -5.92
C SER A 158 -7.88 -12.72 -5.37
N GLU A 159 -7.86 -12.93 -4.06
CA GLU A 159 -7.98 -14.27 -3.45
C GLU A 159 -9.43 -14.73 -3.24
N LEU A 160 -10.30 -13.82 -2.78
CA LEU A 160 -11.64 -14.19 -2.34
C LEU A 160 -12.64 -14.33 -3.49
N THR A 161 -13.52 -15.31 -3.38
CA THR A 161 -14.71 -15.40 -4.23
C THR A 161 -15.74 -14.34 -3.87
N ARG A 162 -16.77 -14.15 -4.69
CA ARG A 162 -17.76 -13.09 -4.48
C ARG A 162 -18.49 -13.21 -3.14
N ASP A 163 -18.94 -14.40 -2.80
CA ASP A 163 -19.61 -14.72 -1.54
C ASP A 163 -18.67 -14.56 -0.33
N GLU A 164 -17.41 -14.97 -0.46
CA GLU A 164 -16.37 -14.74 0.55
C GLU A 164 -16.10 -13.24 0.77
N LEU A 165 -16.04 -12.47 -0.32
CA LEU A 165 -15.85 -11.02 -0.27
C LEU A 165 -17.05 -10.32 0.37
N GLU A 166 -18.28 -10.69 0.00
CA GLU A 166 -19.51 -10.18 0.63
C GLU A 166 -19.57 -10.51 2.12
N ALA A 167 -19.13 -11.70 2.52
CA ALA A 167 -19.05 -12.08 3.93
C ALA A 167 -18.02 -11.26 4.71
N VAL A 168 -16.82 -11.02 4.15
CA VAL A 168 -15.79 -10.16 4.77
C VAL A 168 -16.27 -8.72 4.85
N VAL A 169 -16.87 -8.18 3.79
CA VAL A 169 -17.47 -6.83 3.80
C VAL A 169 -18.55 -6.74 4.88
N SER A 170 -19.37 -7.78 5.06
CA SER A 170 -20.39 -7.83 6.11
C SER A 170 -19.78 -7.80 7.51
N HIS A 171 -18.64 -8.46 7.71
CA HIS A 171 -17.88 -8.40 8.96
C HIS A 171 -17.37 -6.98 9.24
N GLU A 172 -16.78 -6.32 8.24
CA GLU A 172 -16.32 -4.94 8.40
C GLU A 172 -17.48 -3.94 8.62
N VAL A 173 -18.63 -4.18 7.98
CA VAL A 173 -19.85 -3.39 8.22
C VAL A 173 -20.43 -3.66 9.61
N ALA A 174 -20.36 -4.89 10.13
CA ALA A 174 -20.77 -5.19 11.49
C ALA A 174 -19.97 -4.38 12.52
N HIS A 175 -18.66 -4.18 12.31
CA HIS A 175 -17.86 -3.29 13.15
C HIS A 175 -18.30 -1.82 13.09
N ILE A 176 -18.85 -1.35 11.97
CA ILE A 176 -19.39 0.00 11.84
C ILE A 176 -20.71 0.12 12.62
N ILE A 177 -21.67 -0.77 12.37
CA ILE A 177 -23.00 -0.73 13.00
C ILE A 177 -22.88 -0.80 14.53
N ARG A 178 -21.93 -1.62 15.02
CA ARG A 178 -21.68 -1.80 16.46
C ARG A 178 -20.87 -0.66 17.09
N GLY A 179 -20.31 0.25 16.28
CA GLY A 179 -19.46 1.35 16.74
C GLY A 179 -18.02 0.96 17.08
N ASP A 180 -17.64 -0.31 16.89
CA ASP A 180 -16.29 -0.80 17.13
C ASP A 180 -15.26 -0.12 16.21
N ALA A 181 -15.62 0.10 14.94
CA ALA A 181 -14.74 0.74 13.96
C ALA A 181 -14.34 2.16 14.39
N PHE A 182 -15.24 2.94 14.99
CA PHE A 182 -14.93 4.28 15.50
C PHE A 182 -13.93 4.21 16.66
N TYR A 183 -14.17 3.32 17.62
CA TYR A 183 -13.30 3.14 18.77
C TYR A 183 -11.89 2.70 18.37
N ILE A 184 -11.77 1.70 17.49
CA ILE A 184 -10.47 1.21 17.02
C ILE A 184 -9.75 2.30 16.20
N THR A 185 -10.49 3.03 15.34
CA THR A 185 -9.94 4.18 14.60
C THR A 185 -9.38 5.21 15.57
N LEU A 186 -10.09 5.54 16.65
CA LEU A 186 -9.64 6.51 17.64
C LEU A 186 -8.36 6.03 18.35
N VAL A 187 -8.32 4.78 18.84
CA VAL A 187 -7.14 4.20 19.51
C VAL A 187 -5.92 4.20 18.57
N CYS A 188 -6.08 3.74 17.33
CA CYS A 188 -5.02 3.76 16.31
C CYS A 188 -4.66 5.16 15.83
N SER A 189 -5.49 6.18 16.09
CA SER A 189 -5.18 7.57 15.78
C SER A 189 -4.40 8.23 16.90
N LEU A 190 -4.74 7.93 18.16
CA LEU A 190 -4.01 8.38 19.35
C LEU A 190 -2.56 7.86 19.35
N THR A 191 -2.35 6.61 18.93
CA THR A 191 -1.01 6.03 18.78
C THR A 191 -0.13 6.80 17.78
N ASN A 192 -0.73 7.35 16.72
CA ASN A 192 0.01 8.01 15.64
C ASN A 192 0.69 9.30 16.09
N LEU A 193 0.09 10.06 17.00
CA LEU A 193 0.72 11.27 17.52
C LEU A 193 2.02 10.93 18.24
N PHE A 194 1.99 9.88 19.06
CA PHE A 194 3.17 9.41 19.78
C PHE A 194 4.25 8.87 18.86
N GLU A 195 3.89 8.10 17.83
CA GLU A 195 4.87 7.65 16.82
C GLU A 195 5.49 8.83 16.05
N ARG A 196 4.71 9.86 15.70
CA ARG A 196 5.27 11.06 15.08
C ARG A 196 6.23 11.80 16.00
N LEU A 197 5.85 11.95 17.26
CA LEU A 197 6.70 12.59 18.26
C LEU A 197 7.97 11.77 18.49
N ARG A 198 7.86 10.44 18.46
CA ARG A 198 9.01 9.53 18.57
C ARG A 198 9.98 9.73 17.42
N LEU A 199 9.49 9.70 16.19
CA LEU A 199 10.29 9.90 14.97
C LEU A 199 10.90 11.30 14.91
N ALA A 200 10.19 12.32 15.39
CA ALA A 200 10.71 13.69 15.45
C ALA A 200 11.79 13.89 16.54
N LEU A 201 11.75 13.09 17.60
CA LEU A 201 12.73 13.10 18.70
C LEU A 201 13.82 12.04 18.51
N GLU A 202 13.78 11.28 17.41
CA GLU A 202 14.78 10.26 17.11
C GLU A 202 16.11 10.97 16.82
N PRO A 203 17.17 10.68 17.58
CA PRO A 203 18.44 11.37 17.38
C PRO A 203 19.02 10.99 16.01
N GLU A 204 19.19 11.98 15.14
CA GLU A 204 20.02 11.81 13.94
C GLU A 204 21.47 11.56 14.38
N ASP A 205 22.14 10.58 13.76
CA ASP A 205 23.46 10.03 14.11
C ASP A 205 24.63 11.06 14.19
N HIS A 206 24.37 12.37 14.02
CA HIS A 206 25.38 13.43 13.97
C HIS A 206 25.37 14.48 15.09
N ALA A 207 24.51 14.40 16.11
CA ALA A 207 24.44 15.44 17.16
C ALA A 207 24.80 14.95 18.58
N GLN A 208 26.06 14.57 18.79
CA GLN A 208 26.56 14.02 20.05
C GLN A 208 26.76 15.03 21.20
N ARG A 209 26.33 16.30 21.05
CA ARG A 209 26.55 17.36 22.05
C ARG A 209 25.29 17.91 22.73
N SER A 210 24.08 17.51 22.31
CA SER A 210 22.80 17.95 22.94
C SER A 210 21.95 16.78 23.49
N GLY A 211 22.45 15.55 23.43
CA GLY A 211 21.66 14.32 23.65
C GLY A 211 21.16 14.05 25.09
N ALA A 212 21.76 14.64 26.12
CA ALA A 212 21.37 14.38 27.51
C ALA A 212 20.00 15.00 27.89
N ALA A 213 19.64 16.14 27.28
CA ALA A 213 18.39 16.84 27.60
C ALA A 213 17.15 16.24 26.90
N LEU A 214 17.33 15.59 25.74
CA LEU A 214 16.23 14.98 24.98
C LEU A 214 15.94 13.52 25.39
N TYR A 215 16.90 12.84 26.03
CA TYR A 215 16.75 11.44 26.45
C TYR A 215 15.50 11.16 27.32
N PRO A 216 15.17 11.95 28.35
CA PRO A 216 13.95 11.70 29.15
C PRO A 216 12.66 11.87 28.34
N ALA A 217 12.63 12.81 27.38
CA ALA A 217 11.48 12.99 26.48
C ALA A 217 11.34 11.81 25.51
N TYR A 218 12.44 11.33 24.93
CA TYR A 218 12.46 10.15 24.07
C TYR A 218 12.02 8.88 24.81
N LEU A 219 12.48 8.68 26.06
CA LEU A 219 12.09 7.55 26.90
C LEU A 219 10.58 7.58 27.21
N LEU A 220 10.04 8.74 27.59
CA LEU A 220 8.61 8.91 27.87
C LEU A 220 7.74 8.59 26.64
N VAL A 221 8.17 9.06 25.46
CA VAL A 221 7.47 8.77 24.20
C VAL A 221 7.59 7.30 23.82
N SER A 222 8.72 6.65 24.07
CA SER A 222 8.88 5.21 23.86
C SER A 222 7.99 4.38 24.78
N ILE A 223 7.86 4.76 26.05
CA ILE A 223 6.94 4.14 27.01
C ILE A 223 5.49 4.35 26.58
N SER A 224 5.15 5.53 26.05
CA SER A 224 3.81 5.82 25.54
C SER A 224 3.41 4.88 24.39
N ALA A 225 4.35 4.55 23.48
CA ALA A 225 4.10 3.61 22.39
C ALA A 225 3.81 2.19 22.92
N ILE A 226 4.47 1.77 24.00
CA ILE A 226 4.21 0.48 24.67
C ILE A 226 2.82 0.48 25.31
N ILE A 227 2.45 1.55 26.02
CA ILE A 227 1.12 1.68 26.65
C ILE A 227 0.02 1.67 25.59
N MET A 228 0.20 2.41 24.50
CA MET A 228 -0.77 2.42 23.41
C MET A 228 -0.88 1.05 22.71
N ARG A 229 0.20 0.28 22.64
CA ARG A 229 0.17 -1.12 22.18
C ARG A 229 -0.53 -2.04 23.17
N LEU A 230 -0.40 -1.81 24.48
CA LEU A 230 -1.20 -2.51 25.48
C LEU A 230 -2.68 -2.19 25.33
N LEU A 231 -3.03 -0.92 25.13
CA LEU A 231 -4.43 -0.51 24.87
C LEU A 231 -5.00 -1.16 23.61
N SER A 232 -4.18 -1.35 22.57
CA SER A 232 -4.63 -2.05 21.37
C SER A 232 -4.83 -3.55 21.58
N THR A 233 -4.06 -4.18 22.48
CA THR A 233 -4.31 -5.58 22.90
C THR A 233 -5.53 -5.75 23.80
N LEU A 234 -6.04 -4.67 24.40
CA LEU A 234 -7.30 -4.68 25.16
C LEU A 234 -8.54 -4.64 24.26
N ILE A 235 -8.37 -4.52 22.93
CA ILE A 235 -9.45 -4.74 21.97
C ILE A 235 -9.90 -6.19 22.12
N SER A 236 -11.16 -6.35 22.55
CA SER A 236 -11.63 -7.62 23.11
C SER A 236 -11.84 -8.67 22.02
N ARG A 237 -11.29 -9.88 22.25
CA ARG A 237 -11.55 -11.10 21.45
C ARG A 237 -13.03 -11.41 21.25
N GLU A 238 -13.88 -10.95 22.16
CA GLU A 238 -15.35 -11.09 22.08
C GLU A 238 -15.95 -10.23 20.96
N ARG A 239 -15.34 -9.08 20.61
CA ARG A 239 -15.82 -8.19 19.54
C ARG A 239 -15.78 -8.87 18.18
N GLU A 240 -14.70 -9.60 17.90
CA GLU A 240 -14.54 -10.37 16.66
C GLU A 240 -15.63 -11.45 16.52
N ILE A 241 -15.95 -12.17 17.59
CA ILE A 241 -16.98 -13.22 17.59
C ILE A 241 -18.38 -12.61 17.38
N LEU A 242 -18.64 -11.47 18.02
CA LEU A 242 -19.91 -10.74 17.83
C LEU A 242 -20.02 -10.13 16.43
N ALA A 243 -18.91 -9.62 15.89
CA ALA A 243 -18.84 -9.12 14.53
C ALA A 243 -19.05 -10.27 13.52
N ASP A 244 -18.50 -11.46 13.76
CA ASP A 244 -18.79 -12.66 12.97
C ASP A 244 -20.27 -13.02 12.98
N ALA A 245 -20.92 -13.05 14.14
CA ALA A 245 -22.35 -13.34 14.25
C ALA A 245 -23.20 -12.29 13.51
N ALA A 246 -22.91 -11.00 13.68
CA ALA A 246 -23.60 -9.92 12.98
C ALA A 246 -23.32 -9.92 11.46
N ALA A 247 -22.11 -10.30 11.04
CA ALA A 247 -21.79 -10.49 9.62
C ALA A 247 -22.67 -11.57 9.00
N VAL A 248 -22.89 -12.67 9.71
CA VAL A 248 -23.76 -13.77 9.29
C VAL A 248 -25.22 -13.34 9.23
N GLU A 249 -25.67 -12.48 10.14
CA GLU A 249 -27.00 -11.89 10.08
C GLU A 249 -27.19 -11.03 8.82
N LEU A 250 -26.15 -10.30 8.40
CA LEU A 250 -26.17 -9.45 7.21
C LEU A 250 -26.06 -10.25 5.90
N CYS A 251 -25.10 -11.18 5.79
CA CYS A 251 -24.82 -11.90 4.54
C CYS A 251 -25.54 -13.25 4.41
N ARG A 252 -26.10 -13.77 5.51
CA ARG A 252 -26.74 -15.09 5.60
C ARG A 252 -25.85 -16.26 5.17
N ASN A 253 -24.53 -16.09 5.19
CA ASN A 253 -23.57 -17.09 4.71
C ASN A 253 -22.38 -17.29 5.68
N PRO A 254 -22.59 -18.03 6.79
CA PRO A 254 -21.52 -18.33 7.76
C PRO A 254 -20.37 -19.13 7.16
N LYS A 255 -20.68 -19.99 6.20
CA LYS A 255 -19.72 -20.83 5.49
C LYS A 255 -18.73 -20.03 4.64
N ALA A 256 -19.20 -18.99 3.94
CA ALA A 256 -18.35 -18.10 3.17
C ALA A 256 -17.39 -17.31 4.07
N LEU A 257 -17.87 -16.80 5.21
CA LEU A 257 -16.99 -16.12 6.17
C LEU A 257 -15.92 -17.05 6.72
N ALA A 258 -16.28 -18.29 7.07
CA ALA A 258 -15.34 -19.30 7.55
C ALA A 258 -14.23 -19.62 6.53
N ARG A 259 -14.60 -19.81 5.25
CA ARG A 259 -13.64 -20.03 4.15
C ARG A 259 -12.74 -18.82 3.93
N ALA A 260 -13.31 -17.60 3.93
CA ALA A 260 -12.56 -16.36 3.79
C ALA A 260 -11.53 -16.17 4.92
N LEU A 261 -11.92 -16.39 6.18
CA LEU A 261 -11.02 -16.31 7.33
C LEU A 261 -9.90 -17.34 7.24
N TYR A 262 -10.19 -18.56 6.80
CA TYR A 262 -9.19 -19.59 6.62
C TYR A 262 -8.20 -19.26 5.49
N LYS A 263 -8.68 -18.80 4.33
CA LYS A 263 -7.83 -18.33 3.22
C LYS A 263 -6.92 -17.20 3.65
N THR A 264 -7.48 -16.19 4.31
CA THR A 264 -6.71 -15.08 4.88
C THR A 264 -5.68 -15.61 5.87
N HIS A 265 -6.02 -16.54 6.77
CA HIS A 265 -5.06 -17.11 7.72
C HIS A 265 -3.88 -17.84 7.06
N LEU A 266 -4.12 -18.61 5.99
CA LEU A 266 -3.07 -19.33 5.26
C LEU A 266 -2.09 -18.37 4.57
N LYS A 267 -2.61 -17.31 3.96
CA LYS A 267 -1.87 -16.42 3.06
C LYS A 267 -1.62 -15.02 3.66
N ASN A 268 -1.81 -14.82 4.97
CA ASN A 268 -1.55 -13.55 5.62
C ASN A 268 -0.05 -13.29 5.74
N SER A 269 0.55 -12.80 4.65
CA SER A 269 1.95 -12.37 4.62
C SER A 269 2.09 -10.96 5.17
N PHE A 270 3.17 -10.72 5.89
CA PHE A 270 3.58 -9.38 6.34
C PHE A 270 3.82 -8.47 5.13
N VAL A 271 3.36 -7.22 5.19
CA VAL A 271 3.53 -6.25 4.11
C VAL A 271 4.24 -4.99 4.60
N GLY A 272 5.51 -4.82 4.22
CA GLY A 272 6.26 -3.58 4.36
C GLY A 272 6.22 -2.92 5.76
N ASP A 273 6.52 -1.62 5.82
CA ASP A 273 6.53 -0.77 7.02
C ASP A 273 5.12 -0.52 7.61
N PHE A 274 4.27 -1.54 7.67
CA PHE A 274 3.13 -1.48 8.56
C PHE A 274 3.62 -1.51 9.99
N SER A 275 3.63 -0.33 10.61
CA SER A 275 3.74 -0.23 12.05
C SER A 275 2.69 -1.15 12.66
N LEU A 276 3.12 -2.07 13.53
CA LEU A 276 2.27 -2.96 14.34
C LEU A 276 1.08 -2.22 14.99
N THR A 277 1.20 -0.92 15.12
CA THR A 277 0.18 0.08 15.47
C THR A 277 -1.17 -0.06 14.76
N TYR A 278 -1.21 -0.48 13.49
CA TYR A 278 -2.48 -0.63 12.74
C TYR A 278 -3.01 -2.06 12.71
N SER A 279 -2.29 -3.03 13.29
CA SER A 279 -2.72 -4.43 13.37
C SER A 279 -4.16 -4.63 13.84
N PRO A 280 -4.70 -3.87 14.82
CA PRO A 280 -6.06 -4.10 15.30
C PRO A 280 -7.18 -3.64 14.36
N LEU A 281 -6.86 -2.88 13.30
CA LEU A 281 -7.84 -2.49 12.29
C LEU A 281 -8.14 -3.62 11.32
N PHE A 282 -7.22 -4.56 11.19
CA PHE A 282 -7.27 -5.61 10.19
C PHE A 282 -8.05 -6.83 10.67
N ILE A 283 -8.78 -7.49 9.78
CA ILE A 283 -9.57 -8.70 10.10
C ILE A 283 -8.71 -9.81 10.73
N LEU A 284 -7.46 -9.94 10.25
CA LEU A 284 -6.44 -10.80 10.84
C LEU A 284 -5.13 -10.03 11.02
N PRO A 285 -4.46 -10.18 12.17
CA PRO A 285 -3.18 -9.52 12.41
C PRO A 285 -2.12 -10.12 11.49
N PRO A 286 -1.24 -9.31 10.87
CA PRO A 286 -0.21 -9.83 9.98
C PRO A 286 0.71 -10.80 10.72
N LYS A 287 0.99 -11.97 10.13
CA LYS A 287 1.93 -12.95 10.72
C LYS A 287 3.34 -12.36 10.69
N LEU A 288 3.97 -12.19 11.85
CA LEU A 288 5.38 -11.85 11.95
C LEU A 288 6.21 -13.09 11.60
N VAL A 289 6.91 -13.06 10.48
CA VAL A 289 7.88 -14.11 10.10
C VAL A 289 9.02 -14.09 11.13
N GLY A 290 9.26 -15.23 11.80
CA GLY A 290 10.44 -15.42 12.68
C GLY A 290 10.27 -15.11 14.18
N LYS A 291 9.05 -14.90 14.71
CA LYS A 291 8.84 -14.82 16.17
C LYS A 291 8.17 -16.08 16.73
N SER A 292 8.80 -16.66 17.75
CA SER A 292 8.36 -17.87 18.43
C SER A 292 6.97 -17.70 19.09
N GLU A 293 6.22 -18.80 19.10
CA GLU A 293 4.93 -18.96 19.80
C GLU A 293 5.08 -19.02 21.33
N GLY A 294 5.84 -18.10 21.93
CA GLY A 294 6.02 -18.03 23.38
C GLY A 294 4.75 -17.64 24.13
N PHE A 295 4.71 -17.91 25.44
CA PHE A 295 3.60 -17.52 26.33
C PHE A 295 3.25 -16.02 26.24
N PHE A 296 4.28 -15.16 26.13
CA PHE A 296 4.11 -13.72 25.96
C PHE A 296 3.41 -13.35 24.64
N SER A 297 3.68 -14.02 23.51
CA SER A 297 3.00 -13.71 22.25
C SER A 297 1.50 -14.05 22.28
N ARG A 298 1.09 -15.03 23.10
CA ARG A 298 -0.34 -15.34 23.34
C ARG A 298 -1.06 -14.28 24.18
N LEU A 299 -0.34 -13.60 25.08
CA LEU A 299 -0.85 -12.47 25.87
C LEU A 299 -0.99 -11.19 25.04
N PHE A 300 -0.12 -10.98 24.04
CA PHE A 300 -0.16 -9.81 23.16
C PHE A 300 -0.94 -10.01 21.85
N ASN A 301 -1.61 -11.16 21.66
CA ASN A 301 -2.49 -11.41 20.52
C ASN A 301 -3.89 -10.81 20.75
N SER A 302 -4.19 -9.72 20.03
CA SER A 302 -5.45 -8.97 20.06
C SER A 302 -6.65 -9.70 19.45
N HIS A 303 -6.43 -10.79 18.70
CA HIS A 303 -7.50 -11.56 18.06
C HIS A 303 -7.67 -12.93 18.74
N PRO A 304 -8.90 -13.50 18.80
CA PRO A 304 -9.08 -14.88 19.20
C PRO A 304 -8.35 -15.82 18.22
N PRO A 305 -8.00 -17.03 18.66
CA PRO A 305 -7.44 -18.02 17.75
C PRO A 305 -8.40 -18.21 16.56
N VAL A 306 -7.89 -17.99 15.34
CA VAL A 306 -8.71 -17.97 14.12
C VAL A 306 -9.54 -19.25 13.98
N MET A 307 -8.95 -20.40 14.35
CA MET A 307 -9.62 -21.69 14.31
C MET A 307 -10.88 -21.76 15.19
N LYS A 308 -10.93 -21.01 16.30
CA LYS A 308 -12.14 -20.90 17.14
C LYS A 308 -13.25 -20.11 16.45
N ARG A 309 -12.90 -19.05 15.70
CA ARG A 309 -13.89 -18.30 14.91
C ARG A 309 -14.45 -19.19 13.80
N ILE A 310 -13.56 -19.88 13.08
CA ILE A 310 -13.94 -20.79 11.99
C ILE A 310 -14.81 -21.94 12.53
N SER A 311 -14.49 -22.51 13.70
CA SER A 311 -15.33 -23.56 14.29
C SER A 311 -16.73 -23.08 14.64
N LEU A 312 -16.86 -21.89 15.25
CA LEU A 312 -18.19 -21.33 15.57
C LEU A 312 -19.01 -21.05 14.31
N LEU A 313 -18.38 -20.54 13.25
CA LEU A 313 -19.05 -20.32 11.96
C LEU A 313 -19.43 -21.63 11.26
N ALA A 314 -18.59 -22.67 11.39
CA ALA A 314 -18.91 -24.00 10.89
C ALA A 314 -20.12 -24.59 11.63
N ASP A 315 -20.19 -24.43 12.96
CA ASP A 315 -21.34 -24.84 13.76
C ASP A 315 -22.62 -24.11 13.34
N MET A 316 -22.56 -22.79 13.09
CA MET A 316 -23.69 -22.02 12.55
C MET A 316 -24.16 -22.51 11.17
N ALA A 317 -23.24 -23.05 10.37
CA ALA A 317 -23.53 -23.62 9.06
C ALA A 317 -23.93 -25.11 9.12
N ASN A 318 -24.09 -25.70 10.32
CA ASN A 318 -24.30 -27.13 10.53
C ASN A 318 -23.27 -28.01 9.79
N THR A 319 -22.00 -27.59 9.78
CA THR A 319 -20.90 -28.31 9.13
C THR A 319 -19.73 -28.49 10.07
N LYS A 320 -18.87 -29.46 9.77
CA LYS A 320 -17.64 -29.70 10.53
C LYS A 320 -16.50 -28.82 10.00
N LEU A 321 -15.60 -28.42 10.90
CA LEU A 321 -14.42 -27.60 10.58
C LEU A 321 -13.56 -28.17 9.45
N HIS A 322 -13.31 -29.49 9.44
CA HIS A 322 -12.48 -30.12 8.40
C HIS A 322 -13.08 -29.98 7.00
N LYS A 323 -14.41 -29.99 6.88
CA LYS A 323 -15.09 -29.84 5.59
C LYS A 323 -14.93 -28.43 5.02
N ILE A 324 -14.92 -27.40 5.87
CA ILE A 324 -14.60 -26.03 5.44
C ILE A 324 -13.19 -25.96 4.87
N ILE A 325 -12.24 -26.59 5.56
CA ILE A 325 -10.83 -26.62 5.15
C ILE A 325 -10.68 -27.34 3.81
N GLU A 326 -11.30 -28.52 3.67
CA GLU A 326 -11.33 -29.30 2.43
C GLU A 326 -11.89 -28.50 1.25
N GLU A 327 -13.02 -27.82 1.43
CA GLU A 327 -13.61 -26.97 0.39
C GLU A 327 -12.71 -25.79 -0.03
N VAL A 328 -11.93 -25.23 0.89
CA VAL A 328 -10.93 -24.20 0.55
C VAL A 328 -9.85 -24.80 -0.33
N TYR A 329 -9.33 -25.99 0.01
CA TYR A 329 -8.32 -26.67 -0.80
C TYR A 329 -8.87 -27.07 -2.17
N GLU A 330 -10.09 -27.59 -2.26
CA GLU A 330 -10.75 -27.90 -3.53
C GLU A 330 -10.98 -26.65 -4.37
N SER A 331 -11.40 -25.54 -3.76
CA SER A 331 -11.56 -24.25 -4.44
C SER A 331 -10.21 -23.75 -4.99
N GLN A 332 -9.13 -23.89 -4.24
CA GLN A 332 -7.79 -23.51 -4.68
C GLN A 332 -7.27 -24.42 -5.80
N LYS A 333 -7.54 -25.73 -5.72
CA LYS A 333 -7.21 -26.70 -6.77
C LYS A 333 -7.92 -26.37 -8.08
N ARG A 334 -9.25 -26.21 -8.04
CA ARG A 334 -10.06 -25.81 -9.21
C ARG A 334 -9.59 -24.49 -9.81
N ARG A 335 -9.24 -23.52 -8.95
CA ARG A 335 -8.69 -22.24 -9.41
C ARG A 335 -7.37 -22.43 -10.15
N LYS A 336 -6.47 -23.27 -9.66
CA LYS A 336 -5.18 -23.57 -10.30
C LYS A 336 -5.37 -24.28 -11.65
N GLU A 337 -6.32 -25.22 -11.72
CA GLU A 337 -6.65 -25.95 -12.95
C GLU A 337 -7.29 -25.06 -14.02
N ALA A 338 -8.01 -24.00 -13.62
CA ALA A 338 -8.63 -23.05 -14.54
C ALA A 338 -7.69 -21.94 -15.04
N GLN A 339 -6.42 -21.93 -14.63
CA GLN A 339 -5.46 -20.89 -15.04
C GLN A 339 -5.07 -21.05 -16.51
N ILE A 340 -4.89 -19.92 -17.18
CA ILE A 340 -4.44 -19.89 -18.58
C ILE A 340 -2.94 -20.15 -18.62
N LEU A 341 -2.50 -21.18 -19.36
CA LEU A 341 -1.08 -21.48 -19.53
C LEU A 341 -0.42 -20.46 -20.47
N LEU A 342 0.60 -19.77 -19.97
CA LEU A 342 1.45 -18.88 -20.76
C LEU A 342 2.73 -19.59 -21.20
N PRO A 343 2.98 -19.72 -22.51
CA PRO A 343 4.24 -20.25 -23.04
C PRO A 343 5.37 -19.21 -22.92
N SER A 344 6.61 -19.69 -22.88
CA SER A 344 7.82 -18.89 -23.00
C SER A 344 7.97 -18.34 -24.43
N ARG A 345 8.73 -17.26 -24.59
CA ARG A 345 9.02 -16.72 -25.94
C ARG A 345 9.63 -17.76 -26.89
N GLU A 346 10.51 -18.63 -26.42
CA GLU A 346 11.13 -19.66 -27.27
C GLU A 346 10.11 -20.70 -27.74
N GLU A 347 9.20 -21.13 -26.85
CA GLU A 347 8.13 -22.06 -27.19
C GLU A 347 7.19 -21.45 -28.23
N VAL A 348 6.84 -20.17 -28.08
CA VAL A 348 6.04 -19.45 -29.10
C VAL A 348 6.76 -19.43 -30.46
N ILE A 349 8.06 -19.14 -30.48
CA ILE A 349 8.85 -19.12 -31.73
C ILE A 349 8.93 -20.52 -32.37
N GLN A 350 9.00 -21.58 -31.56
CA GLN A 350 9.02 -22.96 -32.03
C GLN A 350 7.66 -23.41 -32.60
N GLU A 351 6.55 -23.00 -31.96
CA GLU A 351 5.19 -23.37 -32.36
C GLU A 351 4.68 -22.58 -33.57
N THR A 352 4.95 -21.27 -33.64
CA THR A 352 4.45 -20.43 -34.75
C THR A 352 5.30 -20.52 -36.01
N GLY A 353 6.46 -21.19 -35.94
CA GLY A 353 7.51 -21.01 -36.91
C GLY A 353 8.00 -19.55 -36.96
N SER A 354 9.11 -19.32 -37.64
CA SER A 354 9.63 -17.98 -37.93
C SER A 354 8.67 -17.22 -38.85
N ALA A 355 7.56 -16.72 -38.34
CA ALA A 355 6.79 -15.67 -39.00
C ALA A 355 7.56 -14.36 -38.83
N ALA A 356 8.59 -14.19 -39.66
CA ALA A 356 9.20 -12.90 -39.90
C ALA A 356 8.11 -12.00 -40.49
N ALA A 357 7.50 -11.17 -39.64
CA ALA A 357 6.64 -10.10 -40.09
C ALA A 357 7.47 -9.16 -40.95
N GLU A 358 7.01 -8.95 -42.18
CA GLU A 358 7.64 -8.11 -43.19
C GLU A 358 8.05 -6.75 -42.62
N GLU A 359 9.31 -6.39 -42.90
CA GLU A 359 9.86 -5.08 -42.63
C GLU A 359 9.16 -4.04 -43.50
N ASP A 360 8.19 -3.33 -42.92
CA ASP A 360 7.83 -2.01 -43.44
C ASP A 360 9.07 -1.11 -43.32
N LYS A 361 9.69 -0.86 -44.47
CA LYS A 361 10.78 0.11 -44.64
C LYS A 361 10.36 1.44 -44.02
N VAL A 362 10.89 1.72 -42.85
CA VAL A 362 10.85 3.05 -42.24
C VAL A 362 11.71 3.95 -43.13
N VAL A 363 11.06 4.79 -43.92
CA VAL A 363 11.69 5.95 -44.55
C VAL A 363 12.24 6.84 -43.43
N PRO A 364 13.57 7.05 -43.32
CA PRO A 364 14.09 8.06 -42.44
C PRO A 364 14.01 9.42 -43.12
N LEU A 365 13.98 10.48 -42.29
CA LEU A 365 14.34 11.90 -42.56
C LEU A 365 13.19 12.89 -42.32
N GLU A 366 12.96 13.27 -41.07
CA GLU A 366 12.87 14.71 -40.79
C GLU A 366 14.30 15.16 -40.47
N GLY A 367 14.88 15.94 -41.38
CA GLY A 367 16.27 16.39 -41.29
C GLY A 367 16.56 17.16 -40.00
N LYS A 368 17.82 17.21 -39.61
CA LYS A 368 18.31 18.17 -38.62
C LYS A 368 18.21 19.57 -39.25
N VAL A 369 17.24 20.36 -38.81
CA VAL A 369 16.86 21.63 -39.46
C VAL A 369 16.93 22.83 -38.52
N TRP A 370 17.29 22.63 -37.25
CA TRP A 370 17.34 23.69 -36.26
C TRP A 370 18.77 24.01 -35.85
N SER A 371 19.16 25.27 -35.83
CA SER A 371 20.33 25.73 -35.08
C SER A 371 19.92 26.65 -33.94
N ILE A 372 20.68 26.64 -32.85
CA ILE A 372 20.44 27.41 -31.63
C ILE A 372 21.64 28.30 -31.37
N ARG A 373 21.38 29.52 -30.87
CA ARG A 373 22.44 30.44 -30.49
C ARG A 373 22.87 30.19 -29.05
N ASP A 374 24.13 29.84 -28.83
CA ASP A 374 24.72 29.68 -27.50
C ASP A 374 24.71 31.04 -26.77
N PRO A 375 24.62 31.09 -25.42
CA PRO A 375 24.96 32.26 -24.60
C PRO A 375 26.20 33.05 -25.04
N GLN A 376 27.21 32.40 -25.63
CA GLN A 376 28.43 33.05 -26.14
C GLN A 376 28.27 33.75 -27.52
N GLY A 377 27.11 33.57 -28.17
CA GLY A 377 26.75 34.24 -29.43
C GLY A 377 26.87 33.36 -30.67
N ASP A 378 27.47 32.18 -30.56
CA ASP A 378 27.73 31.26 -31.67
C ASP A 378 26.53 30.35 -32.00
N TRP A 379 26.36 30.06 -33.28
CA TRP A 379 25.32 29.14 -33.77
C TRP A 379 25.77 27.68 -33.67
N GLN A 380 25.02 26.87 -32.93
CA GLN A 380 25.24 25.43 -32.82
C GLN A 380 24.14 24.67 -33.54
N GLY A 381 24.50 23.63 -34.29
CA GLY A 381 23.56 22.79 -35.05
C GLY A 381 24.23 22.14 -36.26
N PRO A 382 23.47 21.44 -37.11
CA PRO A 382 22.02 21.33 -37.08
C PRO A 382 21.52 20.27 -36.08
N TYR A 383 20.36 20.52 -35.48
CA TYR A 383 19.65 19.67 -34.51
C TYR A 383 18.27 19.27 -35.03
N ALA A 384 17.82 18.09 -34.61
CA ALA A 384 16.41 17.73 -34.73
C ALA A 384 15.57 18.43 -33.66
N LEU A 385 14.26 18.62 -33.88
CA LEU A 385 13.37 19.34 -32.95
C LEU A 385 13.40 18.75 -31.53
N ASN A 386 13.50 17.43 -31.43
CA ASN A 386 13.65 16.74 -30.15
C ASN A 386 15.00 17.00 -29.49
N GLU A 387 16.10 17.07 -30.25
CA GLU A 387 17.44 17.36 -29.70
C GLU A 387 17.49 18.79 -29.17
N LEU A 388 16.98 19.76 -29.95
CA LEU A 388 16.92 21.18 -29.64
C LEU A 388 16.30 21.46 -28.25
N LEU A 389 15.16 20.81 -27.95
CA LEU A 389 14.39 21.04 -26.72
C LEU A 389 15.05 20.46 -25.46
N PHE A 390 16.01 19.55 -25.59
CA PHE A 390 16.73 18.95 -24.47
C PHE A 390 18.16 19.52 -24.32
N ILE A 391 18.52 20.52 -25.09
CA ILE A 391 19.77 21.27 -24.89
C ILE A 391 19.70 21.99 -23.53
N ARG A 392 20.78 21.90 -22.76
CA ARG A 392 20.83 22.32 -21.35
C ARG A 392 20.48 23.80 -21.13
N PHE A 393 20.79 24.66 -22.11
CA PHE A 393 20.52 26.10 -22.06
C PHE A 393 19.32 26.52 -22.92
N PHE A 394 18.51 25.56 -23.40
CA PHE A 394 17.31 25.86 -24.17
C PHE A 394 16.28 26.60 -23.30
N THR A 395 15.80 27.74 -23.80
CA THR A 395 14.67 28.50 -23.21
C THR A 395 13.72 28.94 -24.32
N SER A 396 12.46 29.23 -23.99
CA SER A 396 11.49 29.74 -24.96
C SER A 396 11.85 31.11 -25.55
N MET A 397 12.80 31.82 -24.94
CA MET A 397 13.27 33.14 -25.36
C MET A 397 14.58 33.10 -26.16
N ILE A 398 15.20 31.92 -26.29
CA ILE A 398 16.49 31.79 -26.99
C ILE A 398 16.31 31.95 -28.50
N TRP A 399 17.31 32.53 -29.16
CA TRP A 399 17.32 32.67 -30.61
C TRP A 399 17.65 31.33 -31.26
N ILE A 400 16.83 30.98 -32.25
CA ILE A 400 17.01 29.78 -33.06
C ILE A 400 16.83 30.12 -34.54
N LYS A 401 17.38 29.29 -35.40
CA LYS A 401 17.28 29.41 -36.85
C LYS A 401 16.75 28.11 -37.44
N ASN A 402 15.71 28.23 -38.27
CA ASN A 402 15.21 27.12 -39.08
C ASN A 402 15.95 27.12 -40.42
N LEU A 403 16.76 26.10 -40.68
CA LEU A 403 17.60 25.97 -41.87
C LEU A 403 16.79 25.64 -43.14
N GLN A 404 15.56 25.14 -43.01
CA GLN A 404 14.67 24.92 -44.16
C GLN A 404 13.91 26.18 -44.58
N GLU A 405 13.45 26.95 -43.59
CA GLU A 405 12.67 28.17 -43.84
C GLU A 405 13.56 29.41 -43.97
N GLY A 406 14.84 29.34 -43.55
CA GLY A 406 15.78 30.46 -43.55
C GLY A 406 15.49 31.53 -42.49
N VAL A 407 14.54 31.29 -41.59
CA VAL A 407 14.05 32.28 -40.61
C VAL A 407 14.81 32.17 -39.29
N GLU A 408 15.23 33.33 -38.77
CA GLU A 408 15.85 33.50 -37.45
C GLU A 408 14.89 34.24 -36.53
N ALA A 409 14.49 33.61 -35.42
CA ALA A 409 13.56 34.20 -34.46
C ALA A 409 13.72 33.58 -33.07
N GLN A 410 12.99 34.10 -32.08
CA GLN A 410 12.95 33.48 -30.76
C GLN A 410 12.20 32.14 -30.82
N ALA A 411 12.63 31.16 -30.03
CA ALA A 411 12.06 29.81 -30.04
C ALA A 411 10.53 29.78 -29.83
N ARG A 412 9.96 30.70 -29.05
CA ARG A 412 8.50 30.83 -28.84
C ARG A 412 7.70 31.24 -30.08
N GLU A 413 8.34 31.90 -31.04
CA GLU A 413 7.66 32.46 -32.21
C GLU A 413 7.34 31.35 -33.23
N PHE A 414 8.16 30.29 -33.27
CA PHE A 414 7.92 29.11 -34.09
C PHE A 414 6.73 28.29 -33.59
N ALA A 415 5.76 28.05 -34.47
CA ALA A 415 4.58 27.23 -34.18
C ALA A 415 4.95 25.78 -33.86
N GLN A 416 5.97 25.24 -34.54
CA GLN A 416 6.49 23.89 -34.34
C GLN A 416 6.97 23.70 -32.89
N ILE A 417 7.68 24.69 -32.32
CA ILE A 417 8.18 24.65 -30.94
C ILE A 417 7.09 24.85 -29.91
N ARG A 418 6.13 25.77 -30.15
CA ARG A 418 4.95 25.90 -29.28
C ARG A 418 4.15 24.60 -29.22
N GLY A 419 3.97 23.94 -30.37
CA GLY A 419 3.35 22.62 -30.46
C GLY A 419 4.13 21.55 -29.68
N ALA A 420 5.46 21.55 -29.82
CA ALA A 420 6.37 20.65 -29.13
C ALA A 420 6.34 20.82 -27.60
N LEU A 421 6.45 22.05 -27.11
CA LEU A 421 6.34 22.40 -25.68
C LEU A 421 4.95 22.04 -25.12
N ARG A 422 3.88 22.25 -25.89
CA ARG A 422 2.52 21.84 -25.50
C ARG A 422 2.37 20.32 -25.44
N LYS A 423 2.98 19.56 -26.36
CA LYS A 423 3.02 18.09 -26.33
C LYS A 423 3.78 17.59 -25.10
N LEU A 424 4.94 18.18 -24.80
CA LEU A 424 5.70 17.88 -23.57
C LEU A 424 4.87 18.16 -22.32
N GLY A 425 4.24 19.34 -22.22
CA GLY A 425 3.35 19.66 -21.09
C GLY A 425 2.18 18.68 -20.92
N LYS A 426 1.67 18.12 -22.03
CA LYS A 426 0.62 17.09 -22.04
C LYS A 426 1.14 15.65 -21.93
N LYS A 427 2.44 15.44 -21.66
CA LYS A 427 3.10 14.12 -21.59
C LYS A 427 3.01 13.26 -22.85
N LYS A 428 2.84 13.88 -24.03
CA LYS A 428 2.86 13.21 -25.33
C LYS A 428 4.28 13.26 -25.91
N PRO A 429 4.70 12.26 -26.70
CA PRO A 429 6.00 12.31 -27.35
C PRO A 429 6.03 13.45 -28.38
N LEU A 430 7.21 14.06 -28.51
CA LEU A 430 7.46 15.19 -29.40
C LEU A 430 7.27 14.80 -30.87
N ASP A 431 7.84 13.65 -31.21
CA ASP A 431 7.66 12.95 -32.47
C ASP A 431 6.47 12.00 -32.35
N SER A 432 5.41 12.28 -33.11
CA SER A 432 4.19 11.47 -33.13
C SER A 432 4.47 10.06 -33.67
N ASN A 433 5.49 9.90 -34.51
CA ASN A 433 5.89 8.60 -35.07
C ASN A 433 6.53 7.69 -34.03
N LYS A 434 7.10 8.20 -32.95
CA LYS A 434 7.66 7.38 -31.84
C LYS A 434 6.63 6.99 -30.80
N GLN A 435 5.40 7.48 -30.91
CA GLN A 435 4.34 7.10 -29.98
C GLN A 435 3.95 5.64 -30.20
N ASN A 436 3.80 4.89 -29.11
CA ASN A 436 3.33 3.50 -29.13
C ASN A 436 4.24 2.52 -29.91
N ARG A 437 5.54 2.82 -30.04
CA ARG A 437 6.52 1.90 -30.65
C ARG A 437 7.39 1.22 -29.60
N CYS A 438 7.74 -0.04 -29.86
CA CYS A 438 8.66 -0.79 -29.04
C CYS A 438 10.03 -0.08 -28.98
N PRO A 439 10.63 0.08 -27.78
CA PRO A 439 11.92 0.75 -27.64
C PRO A 439 13.11 -0.10 -28.11
N ARG A 440 12.88 -1.39 -28.38
CA ARG A 440 13.90 -2.34 -28.88
C ARG A 440 13.76 -2.58 -30.38
N CYS A 441 12.53 -2.86 -30.84
CA CYS A 441 12.24 -3.30 -32.22
C CYS A 441 11.63 -2.21 -33.09
N HIS A 442 11.19 -1.09 -32.52
CA HIS A 442 10.51 0.01 -33.24
C HIS A 442 9.19 -0.36 -33.96
N VAL A 443 8.68 -1.57 -33.76
CA VAL A 443 7.33 -2.01 -34.18
C VAL A 443 6.26 -1.44 -33.25
N PHE A 444 5.04 -1.25 -33.76
CA PHE A 444 3.89 -0.82 -32.96
C PHE A 444 3.53 -1.82 -31.88
N LEU A 445 3.26 -1.29 -30.68
CA LEU A 445 2.76 -2.06 -29.55
C LEU A 445 1.26 -2.30 -29.71
N ARG A 446 0.82 -3.53 -29.44
CA ARG A 446 -0.59 -3.92 -29.39
C ARG A 446 -1.10 -3.86 -27.97
N GLU A 447 -2.38 -3.56 -27.79
CA GLU A 447 -3.04 -3.64 -26.49
C GLU A 447 -3.35 -5.11 -26.18
N ASP A 448 -3.09 -5.50 -24.94
CA ASP A 448 -3.28 -6.86 -24.46
C ASP A 448 -3.62 -6.84 -22.96
N TYR A 449 -3.99 -7.98 -22.40
CA TYR A 449 -4.30 -8.13 -20.98
C TYR A 449 -3.36 -9.13 -20.32
N TYR A 450 -2.87 -8.75 -19.15
CA TYR A 450 -2.08 -9.64 -18.30
C TYR A 450 -2.63 -9.56 -16.89
N GLU A 451 -3.05 -10.70 -16.32
CA GLU A 451 -3.67 -10.76 -14.99
C GLU A 451 -4.89 -9.81 -14.86
N GLY A 452 -5.70 -9.75 -15.92
CA GLY A 452 -6.85 -8.85 -16.01
C GLY A 452 -6.50 -7.36 -16.03
N THR A 453 -5.23 -6.98 -16.20
CA THR A 453 -4.78 -5.59 -16.30
C THR A 453 -4.40 -5.24 -17.74
N PRO A 454 -4.75 -4.05 -18.24
CA PRO A 454 -4.40 -3.63 -19.58
C PRO A 454 -2.90 -3.32 -19.66
N ILE A 455 -2.22 -3.99 -20.58
CA ILE A 455 -0.81 -3.81 -20.89
C ILE A 455 -0.63 -3.54 -22.39
N LYS A 456 0.59 -3.18 -22.78
CA LYS A 456 0.96 -3.10 -24.20
C LYS A 456 2.10 -4.06 -24.49
N ILE A 457 1.94 -4.92 -25.49
CA ILE A 457 2.92 -5.94 -25.85
C ILE A 457 3.52 -5.67 -27.24
N CYS A 458 4.81 -5.94 -27.38
CA CYS A 458 5.48 -5.95 -28.68
C CYS A 458 5.29 -7.32 -29.34
N PRO A 459 4.70 -7.41 -30.55
CA PRO A 459 4.49 -8.69 -31.21
C PRO A 459 5.78 -9.39 -31.65
N GLN A 460 6.89 -8.65 -31.79
CA GLN A 460 8.17 -9.20 -32.29
C GLN A 460 9.10 -9.68 -31.16
N CYS A 461 9.21 -8.91 -30.08
CA CYS A 461 10.11 -9.24 -28.96
C CYS A 461 9.39 -9.66 -27.69
N SER A 462 8.06 -9.70 -27.68
CA SER A 462 7.25 -10.03 -26.50
C SER A 462 7.51 -9.15 -25.27
N GLY A 463 8.13 -7.98 -25.47
CA GLY A 463 8.36 -6.98 -24.43
C GLY A 463 7.08 -6.27 -24.05
N LYS A 464 6.91 -5.95 -22.76
CA LYS A 464 5.66 -5.47 -22.18
C LYS A 464 5.84 -4.09 -21.55
N LEU A 465 4.95 -3.17 -21.86
CA LEU A 465 4.84 -1.87 -21.22
C LEU A 465 3.66 -1.87 -20.24
N VAL A 466 3.98 -1.65 -18.97
CA VAL A 466 3.03 -1.73 -17.85
C VAL A 466 2.96 -0.39 -17.11
N ASP A 467 1.78 -0.01 -16.62
CA ASP A 467 1.65 1.13 -15.71
C ASP A 467 2.08 0.74 -14.29
N SER A 468 2.93 1.55 -13.65
CA SER A 468 3.35 1.27 -12.27
C SER A 468 2.20 1.23 -11.26
N SER A 469 1.06 1.86 -11.56
CA SER A 469 -0.14 1.79 -10.72
C SER A 469 -0.78 0.39 -10.72
N PHE A 470 -0.59 -0.40 -11.77
CA PHE A 470 -1.08 -1.78 -11.87
C PHE A 470 -0.13 -2.81 -11.26
N LYS A 471 1.04 -2.38 -10.79
CA LYS A 471 2.05 -3.24 -10.15
C LYS A 471 1.44 -4.26 -9.19
N TRP A 472 0.66 -3.79 -8.21
CA TRP A 472 0.12 -4.66 -7.18
C TRP A 472 -1.05 -5.51 -7.67
N ARG A 473 -1.77 -5.06 -8.69
CA ARG A 473 -2.81 -5.86 -9.35
C ARG A 473 -2.19 -7.11 -9.97
N ILE A 474 -1.14 -6.91 -10.76
CA ILE A 474 -0.41 -7.99 -11.44
C ILE A 474 0.20 -8.97 -10.43
N LEU A 475 0.90 -8.46 -9.40
CA LEU A 475 1.56 -9.34 -8.41
C LEU A 475 0.59 -10.10 -7.50
N SER A 476 -0.65 -9.63 -7.35
CA SER A 476 -1.62 -10.23 -6.43
C SER A 476 -2.55 -11.22 -7.12
N ARG A 477 -2.79 -11.05 -8.42
CA ARG A 477 -3.68 -11.90 -9.21
C ARG A 477 -2.92 -13.13 -9.71
N ARG A 478 -3.69 -14.18 -10.00
CA ARG A 478 -3.20 -15.51 -10.39
C ARG A 478 -4.18 -16.13 -11.38
N GLU A 479 -4.45 -15.43 -12.47
CA GLU A 479 -5.28 -15.86 -13.59
C GLU A 479 -4.50 -16.72 -14.58
N VAL A 480 -3.17 -16.54 -14.62
CA VAL A 480 -2.29 -17.30 -15.53
C VAL A 480 -1.42 -18.31 -14.77
N THR A 481 -0.94 -19.30 -15.50
CA THR A 481 0.08 -20.26 -15.07
C THR A 481 1.19 -20.30 -16.11
N PHE A 482 2.34 -20.87 -15.77
CA PHE A 482 3.57 -20.73 -16.56
C PHE A 482 4.06 -22.07 -17.07
N SER A 483 4.61 -22.09 -18.30
CA SER A 483 5.26 -23.28 -18.84
C SER A 483 6.48 -23.71 -18.01
N GLU A 484 6.86 -24.98 -18.12
CA GLU A 484 8.03 -25.52 -17.41
C GLU A 484 9.32 -24.77 -17.77
N ASN A 485 9.45 -24.32 -19.02
CA ASN A 485 10.60 -23.53 -19.46
C ASN A 485 10.66 -22.16 -18.76
N LEU A 486 9.53 -21.44 -18.62
CA LEU A 486 9.48 -20.19 -17.85
C LEU A 486 9.83 -20.41 -16.38
N ILE A 487 9.34 -21.51 -15.78
CA ILE A 487 9.64 -21.86 -14.39
C ILE A 487 11.13 -22.13 -14.21
N LYS A 488 11.77 -22.84 -15.15
CA LYS A 488 13.21 -23.09 -15.15
C LYS A 488 14.00 -21.79 -15.29
N LYS A 489 13.66 -20.93 -16.25
CA LYS A 489 14.26 -19.60 -16.40
C LYS A 489 14.20 -18.77 -15.12
N ALA A 490 13.06 -18.78 -14.43
CA ALA A 490 12.92 -18.06 -13.17
C ALA A 490 13.81 -18.65 -12.07
N HIS A 491 13.96 -19.98 -12.00
CA HIS A 491 14.84 -20.64 -11.06
C HIS A 491 16.31 -20.29 -11.31
N ASP A 492 16.77 -20.43 -12.56
CA ASP A 492 18.12 -20.10 -12.99
C ASP A 492 18.42 -18.61 -12.70
N PHE A 493 17.45 -17.73 -12.97
CA PHE A 493 17.54 -16.32 -12.61
C PHE A 493 17.72 -16.13 -11.10
N LYS A 494 16.92 -16.82 -10.26
CA LYS A 494 17.03 -16.70 -8.79
C LYS A 494 18.40 -17.12 -8.29
N GLU A 495 18.90 -18.28 -8.74
CA GLU A 495 20.18 -18.84 -8.31
C GLU A 495 21.35 -17.95 -8.72
N GLN A 496 21.36 -17.46 -9.96
CA GLN A 496 22.43 -16.60 -10.47
C GLN A 496 22.39 -15.18 -9.90
N PHE A 497 21.19 -14.65 -9.62
CA PHE A 497 21.00 -13.23 -9.32
C PHE A 497 20.94 -12.90 -7.82
N LEU A 498 20.37 -13.76 -6.97
CA LEU A 498 20.31 -13.51 -5.52
C LEU A 498 21.60 -13.87 -4.79
N SER A 499 22.46 -14.71 -5.39
CA SER A 499 23.73 -15.14 -4.80
C SER A 499 24.89 -14.16 -5.05
N ASN A 500 24.81 -13.30 -6.08
CA ASN A 500 25.93 -12.46 -6.50
C ASN A 500 25.56 -10.98 -6.77
N PRO A 501 25.81 -10.05 -5.83
CA PRO A 501 25.51 -8.63 -6.02
C PRO A 501 26.34 -7.94 -7.12
N VAL A 502 27.50 -8.48 -7.52
CA VAL A 502 28.32 -7.96 -8.64
C VAL A 502 27.63 -8.22 -9.97
N TYR A 503 26.94 -9.36 -10.10
CA TYR A 503 26.17 -9.70 -11.28
C TYR A 503 25.00 -8.72 -11.52
N ILE A 504 24.39 -8.21 -10.45
CA ILE A 504 23.35 -7.16 -10.51
C ILE A 504 23.90 -5.87 -11.14
N GLN A 505 25.10 -5.44 -10.76
CA GLN A 505 25.73 -4.25 -11.35
C GLN A 505 26.06 -4.49 -12.84
N LYS A 506 26.55 -5.68 -13.19
CA LYS A 506 26.86 -6.05 -14.58
C LYS A 506 25.61 -6.05 -15.48
N ILE A 507 24.49 -6.60 -15.02
CA ILE A 507 23.22 -6.55 -15.78
C ILE A 507 22.71 -5.11 -15.92
N ARG A 508 22.79 -4.28 -14.87
CA ARG A 508 22.43 -2.86 -14.98
C ARG A 508 23.28 -2.12 -16.01
N GLN A 509 24.57 -2.47 -16.11
CA GLN A 509 25.47 -1.95 -17.14
C GLN A 509 25.13 -2.50 -18.54
N GLN A 510 24.81 -3.79 -18.69
CA GLN A 510 24.38 -4.37 -19.98
C GLN A 510 23.03 -3.81 -20.46
N LYS A 511 22.09 -3.59 -19.54
CA LYS A 511 20.81 -2.91 -19.80
C LYS A 511 20.93 -1.41 -20.01
N SER A 512 22.12 -0.81 -19.86
CA SER A 512 22.32 0.64 -19.98
C SER A 512 22.08 1.22 -21.39
N LYS A 513 21.71 0.38 -22.37
CA LYS A 513 21.22 0.83 -23.69
C LYS A 513 20.15 1.90 -23.49
N LYS A 514 20.36 3.08 -24.10
CA LYS A 514 19.46 4.24 -23.98
C LYS A 514 18.12 3.92 -24.63
N ILE A 515 17.18 3.35 -23.88
CA ILE A 515 15.81 3.18 -24.33
C ILE A 515 14.95 4.40 -23.98
N THR A 516 13.97 4.68 -24.84
CA THR A 516 13.01 5.77 -24.66
C THR A 516 11.64 5.20 -24.34
N CYS A 517 10.86 5.93 -23.55
CA CYS A 517 9.54 5.48 -23.15
C CYS A 517 8.58 5.54 -24.36
N PRO A 518 7.92 4.43 -24.74
CA PRO A 518 6.95 4.42 -25.85
C PRO A 518 5.75 5.36 -25.65
N HIS A 519 5.48 5.75 -24.40
CA HIS A 519 4.34 6.59 -24.06
C HIS A 519 4.68 8.09 -24.13
N CYS A 520 5.77 8.54 -23.51
CA CYS A 520 6.10 9.98 -23.41
C CYS A 520 7.42 10.37 -24.09
N GLY A 521 8.18 9.43 -24.66
CA GLY A 521 9.46 9.67 -25.30
C GLY A 521 10.64 9.94 -24.36
N SER A 522 10.40 10.11 -23.05
CA SER A 522 11.46 10.34 -22.06
C SER A 522 12.37 9.12 -21.90
N ARG A 523 13.64 9.33 -21.59
CA ARG A 523 14.60 8.25 -21.31
C ARG A 523 14.12 7.38 -20.14
N MET A 524 14.18 6.05 -20.30
CA MET A 524 13.95 5.11 -19.20
C MET A 524 15.28 4.74 -18.55
N LEU A 525 15.24 4.45 -17.25
CA LEU A 525 16.42 4.09 -16.47
C LEU A 525 16.22 2.71 -15.82
N PRO A 526 17.24 1.83 -15.89
CA PRO A 526 17.17 0.52 -15.26
C PRO A 526 17.21 0.68 -13.74
N ARG A 527 16.18 0.20 -13.06
CA ARG A 527 16.02 0.25 -11.60
C ARG A 527 15.42 -1.06 -11.10
N PRO A 528 15.72 -1.48 -9.87
CA PRO A 528 15.07 -2.64 -9.31
C PRO A 528 13.56 -2.43 -9.26
N PHE A 529 12.79 -3.46 -9.56
CA PHE A 529 11.34 -3.41 -9.54
C PHE A 529 10.80 -3.05 -8.15
N SER A 530 11.37 -3.65 -7.10
CA SER A 530 11.14 -3.29 -5.70
C SER A 530 12.38 -3.57 -4.83
N TYR A 531 12.36 -3.14 -3.57
CA TYR A 531 13.43 -3.47 -2.62
C TYR A 531 13.49 -4.97 -2.28
N GLN A 532 12.34 -5.66 -2.32
CA GLN A 532 12.24 -7.09 -2.05
C GLN A 532 12.60 -7.95 -3.27
N TYR A 533 12.24 -7.48 -4.47
CA TYR A 533 12.52 -8.14 -5.75
C TYR A 533 13.43 -7.25 -6.59
N VAL A 534 14.73 -7.56 -6.55
CA VAL A 534 15.82 -6.73 -7.14
C VAL A 534 15.93 -6.91 -8.67
N ILE A 535 14.89 -7.39 -9.33
CA ILE A 535 14.86 -7.59 -10.78
C ILE A 535 15.00 -6.24 -11.49
N PRO A 536 16.03 -6.05 -12.35
CA PRO A 536 16.29 -4.78 -12.99
C PRO A 536 15.28 -4.57 -14.13
N VAL A 537 14.37 -3.62 -13.95
CA VAL A 537 13.36 -3.25 -14.95
C VAL A 537 13.60 -1.81 -15.40
N ASP A 538 13.19 -1.48 -16.61
CA ASP A 538 13.33 -0.12 -17.11
C ASP A 538 12.15 0.73 -16.65
N LYS A 539 12.41 1.82 -15.93
CA LYS A 539 11.36 2.71 -15.39
C LYS A 539 11.42 4.09 -16.04
N CYS A 540 10.26 4.60 -16.44
CA CYS A 540 10.11 6.00 -16.83
C CYS A 540 9.64 6.81 -15.62
N PHE A 541 10.46 7.75 -15.16
CA PHE A 541 10.14 8.60 -14.01
C PHE A 541 9.19 9.76 -14.32
N TYR A 542 8.89 10.00 -15.60
CA TYR A 542 8.03 11.10 -16.04
C TYR A 542 6.55 10.69 -16.17
N CYS A 543 6.30 9.52 -16.76
CA CYS A 543 4.94 8.96 -16.91
C CYS A 543 4.68 7.71 -16.07
N TYR A 544 5.65 7.28 -15.25
CA TYR A 544 5.52 6.13 -14.34
C TYR A 544 5.16 4.79 -15.02
N LYS A 545 5.55 4.62 -16.30
CA LYS A 545 5.48 3.35 -17.00
C LYS A 545 6.75 2.53 -16.77
N ILE A 546 6.61 1.21 -16.78
CA ILE A 546 7.68 0.23 -16.61
C ILE A 546 7.73 -0.61 -17.88
N TRP A 547 8.92 -0.80 -18.43
CA TRP A 547 9.17 -1.69 -19.55
C TRP A 547 9.83 -2.96 -19.04
N PHE A 548 9.26 -4.10 -19.42
CA PHE A 548 9.75 -5.44 -19.20
C PHE A 548 10.22 -5.99 -20.54
N ASP A 549 11.46 -6.47 -20.61
CA ASP A 549 11.90 -7.24 -21.75
C ASP A 549 11.21 -8.63 -21.76
N ALA A 550 11.48 -9.45 -22.78
CA ALA A 550 10.84 -10.76 -22.92
C ALA A 550 10.94 -11.61 -21.65
N ASP A 551 9.85 -12.28 -21.27
CA ASP A 551 9.72 -13.16 -20.10
C ASP A 551 10.01 -12.53 -18.72
N GLU A 552 10.40 -11.25 -18.63
CA GLU A 552 10.80 -10.64 -17.35
C GLU A 552 9.63 -10.42 -16.39
N LEU A 553 8.45 -10.11 -16.92
CA LEU A 553 7.24 -9.93 -16.11
C LEU A 553 6.79 -11.27 -15.53
N GLU A 554 6.83 -12.32 -16.35
CA GLU A 554 6.52 -13.70 -15.98
C GLU A 554 7.49 -14.22 -14.92
N ILE A 555 8.80 -14.05 -15.13
CA ILE A 555 9.84 -14.42 -14.15
C ILE A 555 9.61 -13.71 -12.82
N LEU A 556 9.34 -12.41 -12.85
CA LEU A 556 9.02 -11.64 -11.65
C LEU A 556 7.81 -12.22 -10.91
N GLN A 557 6.75 -12.58 -11.63
CA GLN A 557 5.55 -13.16 -11.02
C GLN A 557 5.83 -14.54 -10.43
N ILE A 558 6.51 -15.44 -11.15
CA ILE A 558 6.90 -16.76 -10.66
C ILE A 558 7.71 -16.66 -9.35
N LEU A 559 8.65 -15.71 -9.29
CA LEU A 559 9.47 -15.48 -8.10
C LEU A 559 8.67 -14.91 -6.93
N THR A 560 7.66 -14.10 -7.21
CA THR A 560 6.75 -13.53 -6.21
C THR A 560 5.78 -14.58 -5.68
N GLU A 561 5.30 -15.50 -6.51
CA GLU A 561 4.37 -16.55 -6.10
C GLU A 561 4.99 -17.66 -5.25
N LYS A 562 6.31 -17.89 -5.42
CA LYS A 562 7.08 -18.90 -4.68
C LYS A 562 7.82 -18.35 -3.44
N SER A 563 7.84 -17.04 -3.23
CA SER A 563 8.41 -16.38 -2.04
C SER A 563 7.41 -16.34 -0.90
#